data_AF-A0A7R9HJK8-F1
#
_entry.id   AF-A0A7R9HJK8-F1
#
_cell.length_a   1.000
_cell.length_b   1.000
_cell.length_c   1.000
_cell.angle_alpha   90.00
_cell.angle_beta   90.00
_cell.angle_gamma   90.00
#
_symmetry.space_group_name_H-M   'P 1'
#
loop_
_entity.id
_entity.type
_entity.pdbx_description
1 polymer ?
#
loop_
_entity_poly.entity_id
_entity_poly.type
_entity_poly.pdbx_seq_one_letter_code
_entity_poly.pdbx_strand_id
1 'polypeptide(L)'
;MEDLIKKTLGTATLKKTGVGGGGCINEGEAYFTDTGTIFVKRNAKKKAKLLFDGEFASLKALLATRTVRAPEPITVLDNPAGGALLVMEYLDMRRVTRFSRQLAESLARLHLHNAQLGKKGRTSSVDGVDGEEDVAHVREFGFHTTTCCGYLPLDNTWNSDWA
;
A
#
# COMPACT_ATOMS: atom_id res chain seq x y z
N MET A 1 1.60 22.08 3.48
CA MET A 1 1.64 20.62 3.74
C MET A 1 0.93 20.28 5.04
N GLU A 2 1.35 20.85 6.17
CA GLU A 2 0.76 20.54 7.49
C GLU A 2 -0.76 20.76 7.53
N ASP A 3 -1.24 21.94 7.16
CA ASP A 3 -2.68 22.26 7.15
C ASP A 3 -3.48 21.33 6.23
N LEU A 4 -2.88 20.90 5.12
CA LEU A 4 -3.50 19.97 4.18
C LEU A 4 -3.70 18.60 4.81
N ILE A 5 -2.68 18.07 5.49
CA ILE A 5 -2.77 16.78 6.20
C ILE A 5 -3.76 16.90 7.36
N LYS A 6 -3.68 17.97 8.17
CA LYS A 6 -4.61 18.23 9.27
C LYS A 6 -6.06 18.23 8.80
N LYS A 7 -6.36 19.00 7.76
CA LYS A 7 -7.70 19.07 7.16
C LYS A 7 -8.15 17.71 6.63
N THR A 8 -7.28 16.98 5.94
CA THR A 8 -7.64 15.69 5.31
C THR A 8 -7.93 14.62 6.35
N LEU A 9 -7.13 14.57 7.42
CA LEU A 9 -7.27 13.56 8.47
C LEU A 9 -8.25 13.99 9.58
N GLY A 10 -8.76 15.23 9.53
CA GLY A 10 -9.58 15.79 10.62
C GLY A 10 -8.82 15.90 11.94
N THR A 11 -7.50 16.06 11.90
CA THR A 11 -6.65 16.13 13.11
C THR A 11 -6.28 17.56 13.46
N ALA A 12 -6.30 17.89 14.75
CA ALA A 12 -5.81 19.18 15.25
C ALA A 12 -4.28 19.24 15.33
N THR A 13 -3.62 18.08 15.49
CA THR A 13 -2.19 17.99 15.78
C THR A 13 -1.45 17.31 14.64
N LEU A 14 -0.32 17.89 14.24
CA LEU A 14 0.61 17.24 13.33
C LEU A 14 2.03 17.62 13.72
N LYS A 15 2.61 16.88 14.67
CA LYS A 15 3.94 17.18 15.22
C LYS A 15 4.93 16.14 14.75
N LYS A 16 6.05 16.57 14.17
CA LYS A 16 7.16 15.66 13.83
C LYS A 16 7.60 14.87 15.05
N THR A 17 7.78 13.57 14.87
CA THR A 17 8.33 12.69 15.91
C THR A 17 9.87 12.77 15.98
N GLY A 18 10.50 13.27 14.90
CA GLY A 18 11.95 13.16 14.69
C GLY A 18 12.40 11.80 14.17
N VAL A 19 11.48 10.82 14.11
CA VAL A 19 11.69 9.56 13.43
C VAL A 19 11.35 9.76 11.96
N GLY A 20 12.41 9.86 11.15
CA GLY A 20 12.33 9.98 9.71
C GLY A 20 13.29 9.00 9.03
N GLY A 21 13.06 8.80 7.74
CA GLY A 21 13.91 7.98 6.89
C GLY A 21 13.80 8.46 5.46
N GLY A 22 14.91 8.91 4.89
CA GLY A 22 15.02 9.19 3.47
C GLY A 22 15.50 7.95 2.74
N GLY A 23 14.78 7.54 1.70
CA GLY A 23 15.35 6.67 0.66
C GLY A 23 16.10 7.50 -0.38
N CYS A 24 16.67 6.86 -1.40
CA CYS A 24 17.33 7.57 -2.51
C CYS A 24 16.41 8.56 -3.27
N ILE A 25 15.09 8.36 -3.17
CA ILE A 25 14.09 9.04 -4.01
C ILE A 25 13.05 9.82 -3.19
N ASN A 26 12.54 9.24 -2.11
CA ASN A 26 11.46 9.80 -1.30
C ASN A 26 11.98 10.17 0.10
N GLU A 27 11.45 11.25 0.65
CA GLU A 27 11.66 11.63 2.04
C GLU A 27 10.51 11.10 2.88
N GLY A 28 10.80 10.45 4.00
CA GLY A 28 9.81 9.89 4.92
C GLY A 28 9.93 10.49 6.31
N GLU A 29 8.80 10.80 6.93
CA GLU A 29 8.74 11.40 8.27
C GLU A 29 7.50 10.88 9.02
N ALA A 30 7.67 10.51 10.28
CA ALA A 30 6.55 10.17 11.17
C ALA A 30 6.07 11.40 11.96
N TYR A 31 4.76 11.49 12.15
CA TYR A 31 4.09 12.57 12.86
C TYR A 31 3.15 12.03 13.93
N PHE A 32 3.17 12.65 15.11
CA PHE A 32 2.12 12.51 16.10
C PHE A 32 0.89 13.29 15.66
N THR A 33 -0.27 12.62 15.65
CA THR A 33 -1.60 13.21 15.56
C THR A 33 -2.37 12.98 16.86
N ASP A 34 -3.58 13.53 16.96
CA ASP A 34 -4.53 13.24 18.05
C ASP A 34 -5.08 11.80 18.04
N THR A 35 -5.07 11.12 16.90
CA THR A 35 -5.59 9.76 16.73
C THR A 35 -4.51 8.68 16.64
N GLY A 36 -3.23 9.04 16.73
CA GLY A 36 -2.11 8.12 16.69
C GLY A 36 -0.92 8.65 15.89
N THR A 37 0.09 7.81 15.68
CA THR A 37 1.23 8.18 14.84
C THR A 37 0.95 7.80 13.39
N ILE A 38 1.24 8.71 12.47
CA ILE A 38 1.18 8.45 11.02
C ILE A 38 2.57 8.56 10.41
N PHE A 39 2.76 7.96 9.24
CA PHE A 39 3.95 8.11 8.42
C PHE A 39 3.59 8.80 7.11
N VAL A 40 4.40 9.79 6.72
CA VAL A 40 4.21 10.56 5.49
C VAL A 40 5.44 10.41 4.60
N LYS A 41 5.25 9.85 3.41
CA LYS A 41 6.22 9.94 2.32
C LYS A 41 5.95 11.20 1.52
N ARG A 42 7.00 11.93 1.16
CA ARG A 42 6.93 13.13 0.32
C ARG A 42 7.93 13.05 -0.83
N ASN A 43 7.52 13.56 -1.97
CA ASN A 43 8.42 13.75 -3.10
C ASN A 43 8.01 14.97 -3.92
N ALA A 44 8.95 15.86 -4.21
CA ALA A 44 8.72 17.12 -4.90
C ALA A 44 8.66 17.02 -6.44
N LYS A 45 9.06 15.90 -7.05
CA LYS A 45 9.09 15.80 -8.52
C LYS A 45 7.68 15.57 -9.09
N LYS A 46 7.45 16.03 -10.32
CA LYS A 46 6.14 15.98 -11.01
C LYS A 46 5.52 14.58 -11.12
N LYS A 47 6.32 13.51 -11.21
CA LYS A 47 5.83 12.12 -11.32
C LYS A 47 5.52 11.47 -9.96
N ALA A 48 5.68 12.19 -8.85
CA ALA A 48 5.44 11.67 -7.51
C ALA A 48 4.01 11.17 -7.29
N LYS A 49 3.02 11.85 -7.89
CA LYS A 49 1.61 11.44 -7.74
C LYS A 49 1.35 10.05 -8.32
N LEU A 50 1.81 9.79 -9.55
CA LEU A 50 1.70 8.47 -10.19
C LEU A 50 2.37 7.38 -9.34
N LEU A 51 3.56 7.65 -8.81
CA LEU A 51 4.27 6.74 -7.91
C LEU A 51 3.45 6.42 -6.66
N PHE A 52 2.89 7.43 -5.99
CA PHE A 52 2.15 7.25 -4.75
C PHE A 52 0.75 6.67 -4.94
N ASP A 53 0.06 6.99 -6.03
CA ASP A 53 -1.22 6.37 -6.38
C ASP A 53 -1.04 4.86 -6.62
N GLY A 54 0.03 4.46 -7.34
CA GLY A 54 0.39 3.06 -7.53
C GLY A 54 0.77 2.35 -6.22
N GLU A 55 1.55 3.01 -5.35
CA GLU A 55 1.91 2.47 -4.04
C GLU A 55 0.69 2.31 -3.12
N PHE A 56 -0.21 3.30 -3.09
CA PHE A 56 -1.47 3.26 -2.35
C PHE A 56 -2.32 2.04 -2.74
N ALA A 57 -2.54 1.85 -4.05
CA ALA A 57 -3.31 0.73 -4.57
C ALA A 57 -2.64 -0.62 -4.27
N SER A 58 -1.31 -0.69 -4.37
CA SER A 58 -0.53 -1.90 -4.06
C SER A 58 -0.66 -2.29 -2.59
N LEU A 59 -0.58 -1.33 -1.68
CA LEU A 59 -0.74 -1.57 -0.24
C LEU A 59 -2.17 -2.04 0.10
N LYS A 60 -3.20 -1.42 -0.48
CA LYS A 60 -4.59 -1.89 -0.33
C LYS A 60 -4.75 -3.34 -0.84
N ALA A 61 -4.21 -3.65 -2.01
CA ALA A 61 -4.26 -5.00 -2.58
C ALA A 61 -3.56 -6.04 -1.69
N LEU A 62 -2.38 -5.72 -1.14
CA LEU A 62 -1.68 -6.60 -0.20
C LEU A 62 -2.51 -6.86 1.06
N LEU A 63 -3.10 -5.82 1.66
CA LEU A 63 -3.92 -5.93 2.86
C LEU A 63 -5.18 -6.76 2.65
N ALA A 64 -5.82 -6.62 1.49
CA ALA A 64 -7.02 -7.39 1.12
C ALA A 64 -6.76 -8.90 1.12
N THR A 65 -5.54 -9.34 0.80
CA THR A 65 -5.19 -10.77 0.85
C THR A 65 -5.15 -11.36 2.26
N ARG A 66 -4.99 -10.51 3.30
CA ARG A 66 -4.77 -10.90 4.71
C ARG A 66 -3.65 -11.94 4.89
N THR A 67 -2.64 -11.91 4.02
CA THR A 67 -1.52 -12.87 4.06
C THR A 67 -0.28 -12.30 4.74
N VAL A 68 0.14 -11.09 4.35
CA VAL A 68 1.33 -10.39 4.84
C VAL A 68 0.93 -9.06 5.49
N ARG A 69 1.66 -8.64 6.52
CA ARG A 69 1.48 -7.31 7.12
C ARG A 69 2.08 -6.25 6.21
N ALA A 70 1.30 -5.23 5.90
CA ALA A 70 1.72 -4.00 5.24
C ALA A 70 1.20 -2.79 6.04
N PRO A 71 1.77 -1.59 5.90
CA PRO A 71 1.19 -0.38 6.47
C PRO A 71 -0.15 -0.06 5.78
N GLU A 72 -1.15 0.32 6.55
CA GLU A 72 -2.42 0.79 5.98
C GLU A 72 -2.26 2.14 5.27
N PRO A 73 -2.53 2.23 3.96
CA PRO A 73 -2.47 3.49 3.24
C PRO A 73 -3.76 4.29 3.53
N ILE A 74 -3.59 5.57 3.90
CA ILE A 74 -4.69 6.46 4.30
C ILE A 74 -5.11 7.34 3.12
N THR A 75 -4.17 8.06 2.50
CA THR A 75 -4.48 8.94 1.35
C THR A 75 -3.23 9.33 0.57
N VAL A 76 -3.42 9.70 -0.71
CA VAL A 76 -2.43 10.41 -1.53
C VAL A 76 -2.89 11.86 -1.71
N LEU A 77 -1.97 12.81 -1.62
CA LEU A 77 -2.26 14.25 -1.69
C LEU A 77 -1.29 14.96 -2.61
N ASP A 78 -1.78 15.92 -3.39
CA ASP A 78 -0.92 16.87 -4.10
C ASP A 78 -0.25 17.80 -3.10
N ASN A 79 1.08 17.91 -3.17
CA ASN A 79 1.82 18.77 -2.27
C ASN A 79 1.87 20.20 -2.84
N PRO A 80 1.39 21.24 -2.12
CA PRO A 80 1.46 22.62 -2.59
C PRO A 80 2.88 23.12 -2.89
N ALA A 81 3.89 22.52 -2.25
CA ALA A 81 5.30 22.83 -2.51
C ALA A 81 5.88 22.08 -3.74
N GLY A 82 5.05 21.33 -4.47
CA GLY A 82 5.41 20.53 -5.62
C GLY A 82 5.39 19.02 -5.34
N GLY A 83 5.03 18.25 -6.36
CA GLY A 83 4.93 16.78 -6.30
C GLY A 83 3.76 16.30 -5.44
N ALA A 84 3.95 15.25 -4.64
CA ALA A 84 2.87 14.58 -3.92
C ALA A 84 3.32 14.04 -2.55
N LEU A 85 2.34 13.60 -1.76
CA LEU A 85 2.47 12.98 -0.44
C LEU A 85 1.70 11.65 -0.42
N LEU A 86 2.24 10.63 0.23
CA LEU A 86 1.51 9.43 0.64
C LEU A 86 1.46 9.39 2.16
N VAL A 87 0.25 9.42 2.72
CA VAL A 87 -0.02 9.31 4.16
C VAL A 87 -0.48 7.89 4.46
N MET A 88 0.15 7.25 5.45
CA MET A 88 -0.13 5.87 5.82
C MET A 88 0.10 5.63 7.31
N GLU A 89 -0.30 4.45 7.77
CA GLU A 89 0.00 3.90 9.09
C GLU A 89 1.50 4.01 9.40
N TYR A 90 1.83 4.47 10.61
CA TYR A 90 3.18 4.34 11.14
C TYR A 90 3.39 2.95 11.73
N LEU A 91 4.36 2.21 11.19
CA LEU A 91 4.82 0.96 11.79
C LEU A 91 6.05 1.23 12.66
N ASP A 92 5.96 0.87 13.95
CA ASP A 92 7.11 0.85 14.86
C ASP A 92 8.04 -0.33 14.50
N MET A 93 8.81 -0.16 13.43
CA MET A 93 9.70 -1.18 12.93
C MET A 93 10.89 -1.36 13.86
N ARG A 94 11.09 -2.60 14.33
CA ARG A 94 12.21 -2.99 15.17
C ARG A 94 13.07 -4.01 14.45
N ARG A 95 14.34 -4.12 14.85
CA ARG A 95 15.21 -5.18 14.33
C ARG A 95 14.62 -6.55 14.66
N VAL A 96 14.46 -7.38 13.64
CA VAL A 96 13.93 -8.74 13.76
C VAL A 96 15.04 -9.75 13.44
N THR A 97 15.11 -10.84 14.21
CA THR A 97 16.05 -11.95 13.96
C THR A 97 15.39 -13.35 13.96
N ARG A 98 14.09 -13.47 14.26
CA ARG A 98 13.44 -14.77 14.53
C ARG A 98 12.16 -15.08 13.73
N PHE A 99 11.76 -14.22 12.80
CA PHE A 99 10.46 -14.36 12.10
C PHE A 99 10.56 -14.71 10.60
N SER A 100 11.74 -15.14 10.11
CA SER A 100 11.94 -15.50 8.70
C SER A 100 11.02 -16.63 8.24
N ARG A 101 10.80 -17.66 9.08
CA ARG A 101 9.88 -18.76 8.77
C ARG A 101 8.44 -18.27 8.59
N GLN A 102 7.92 -17.47 9.53
CA GLN A 102 6.57 -16.94 9.46
C GLN A 102 6.38 -16.00 8.26
N LEU A 103 7.41 -15.22 7.93
CA LEU A 103 7.41 -14.40 6.72
C LEU A 103 7.33 -15.28 5.46
N ALA A 104 8.13 -16.35 5.38
CA ALA A 104 8.12 -17.27 4.24
C ALA A 104 6.76 -17.97 4.08
N GLU A 105 6.16 -18.45 5.16
CA GLU A 105 4.82 -19.04 5.16
C GLU A 105 3.75 -18.02 4.71
N SER A 106 3.85 -16.78 5.14
CA SER A 106 2.94 -15.70 4.74
C SER A 106 3.10 -15.30 3.28
N LEU A 107 4.33 -15.23 2.78
CA LEU A 107 4.63 -14.95 1.39
C LEU A 107 4.18 -16.09 0.46
N ALA A 108 4.33 -17.35 0.88
CA ALA A 108 3.81 -18.49 0.15
C ALA A 108 2.28 -18.43 0.03
N ARG A 109 1.58 -18.05 1.12
CA ARG A 109 0.13 -17.81 1.08
C ARG A 109 -0.24 -16.68 0.13
N LEU A 110 0.53 -15.58 0.11
CA LEU A 110 0.32 -14.47 -0.82
C LEU A 110 0.39 -14.95 -2.28
N HIS A 111 1.45 -15.68 -2.66
CA HIS A 111 1.60 -16.19 -4.03
C HIS A 111 0.50 -17.16 -4.45
N LEU A 112 -0.03 -17.96 -3.50
CA LEU A 112 -1.10 -18.92 -3.78
C LEU A 112 -2.50 -18.30 -3.75
N HIS A 113 -2.65 -17.06 -3.27
CA HIS A 113 -3.95 -16.44 -2.99
C HIS A 113 -4.88 -16.44 -4.21
N ASN A 114 -4.42 -15.92 -5.36
CA ASN A 114 -5.22 -15.87 -6.58
C ASN A 114 -5.62 -17.26 -7.09
N ALA A 115 -4.69 -18.22 -7.07
CA ALA A 115 -4.99 -19.60 -7.47
C ALA A 115 -6.02 -20.28 -6.53
N GLN A 116 -6.05 -19.91 -5.25
CA GLN A 116 -7.05 -20.39 -4.30
C GLN A 116 -8.42 -19.77 -4.56
N LEU A 117 -8.51 -18.48 -4.91
CA LEU A 117 -9.76 -17.84 -5.34
C LEU A 117 -10.36 -18.56 -6.55
N GLY A 118 -9.54 -18.89 -7.55
CA GLY A 118 -9.96 -19.64 -8.73
C GLY A 118 -10.46 -21.06 -8.45
N LYS A 119 -9.97 -21.70 -7.37
CA LYS A 119 -10.49 -23.00 -6.90
C LYS A 119 -11.81 -22.84 -6.17
N LYS A 120 -11.95 -21.85 -5.28
CA LYS A 120 -13.16 -21.58 -4.51
C LYS A 120 -14.35 -21.23 -5.41
N GLY A 121 -14.16 -20.33 -6.38
CA GLY A 121 -15.20 -19.94 -7.33
C GLY A 121 -15.70 -21.06 -8.25
N ARG A 122 -14.97 -22.19 -8.35
CA ARG A 122 -15.43 -23.40 -9.06
C ARG A 122 -16.22 -24.36 -8.17
N THR A 123 -16.19 -24.18 -6.85
CA THR A 123 -16.80 -25.07 -5.85
C THR A 123 -17.98 -24.44 -5.11
N SER A 124 -18.12 -23.12 -5.13
CA SER A 124 -19.20 -22.38 -4.46
C SER A 124 -20.42 -22.23 -5.37
N SER A 125 -21.25 -23.26 -5.42
CA SER A 125 -22.66 -23.21 -5.88
C SER A 125 -23.64 -23.30 -4.70
N VAL A 126 -23.25 -22.85 -3.50
CA VAL A 126 -24.11 -22.93 -2.31
C VAL A 126 -23.97 -21.65 -1.46
N ASP A 127 -25.06 -20.91 -1.41
CA ASP A 127 -25.54 -19.91 -0.45
C ASP A 127 -24.53 -19.18 0.48
N GLY A 128 -24.26 -17.92 0.11
CA GLY A 128 -24.22 -16.69 0.94
C GLY A 128 -23.50 -16.63 2.28
N VAL A 129 -22.52 -15.71 2.38
CA VAL A 129 -22.39 -14.76 3.52
C VAL A 129 -21.89 -13.41 2.99
N ASP A 130 -22.68 -12.36 3.18
CA ASP A 130 -22.37 -10.97 2.85
C ASP A 130 -21.24 -10.41 3.74
N GLY A 131 -20.29 -9.68 3.14
CA GLY A 131 -19.49 -8.67 3.86
C GLY A 131 -17.97 -8.68 3.68
N GLU A 132 -17.39 -9.54 2.85
CA GLU A 132 -15.97 -9.42 2.48
C GLU A 132 -15.85 -8.69 1.14
N GLU A 133 -14.97 -7.68 1.05
CA GLU A 133 -14.54 -7.14 -0.25
C GLU A 133 -13.96 -8.31 -1.06
N ASP A 134 -14.79 -8.88 -1.91
CA ASP A 134 -14.53 -10.16 -2.56
C ASP A 134 -13.50 -9.92 -3.67
N VAL A 135 -12.23 -10.18 -3.36
CA VAL A 135 -11.15 -10.09 -4.34
C VAL A 135 -11.41 -11.17 -5.39
N ALA A 136 -11.79 -10.75 -6.59
CA ALA A 136 -12.11 -11.66 -7.67
C ALA A 136 -10.85 -12.40 -8.16
N HIS A 137 -11.03 -13.65 -8.59
CA HIS A 137 -9.98 -14.41 -9.28
C HIS A 137 -9.62 -13.74 -10.61
N VAL A 138 -8.31 -13.49 -10.81
CA VAL A 138 -7.77 -12.86 -12.02
C VAL A 138 -7.03 -13.90 -12.86
N ARG A 139 -7.28 -13.93 -14.17
CA ARG A 139 -6.70 -14.91 -15.11
C ARG A 139 -5.54 -14.36 -15.95
N GLU A 140 -5.34 -13.06 -15.90
CA GLU A 140 -4.35 -12.32 -16.69
C GLU A 140 -3.23 -11.79 -15.78
N PHE A 141 -2.10 -11.48 -16.38
CA PHE A 141 -0.97 -10.81 -15.74
C PHE A 141 -1.12 -9.32 -15.94
N GLY A 142 -1.00 -8.55 -14.86
CA GLY A 142 -1.16 -7.10 -14.90
C GLY A 142 -1.61 -6.54 -13.56
N PHE A 143 -1.92 -5.25 -13.56
CA PHE A 143 -2.47 -4.57 -12.40
C PHE A 143 -3.32 -3.39 -12.86
N HIS A 144 -4.41 -3.11 -12.14
CA HIS A 144 -5.41 -2.11 -12.54
C HIS A 144 -4.89 -0.66 -12.54
N THR A 145 -3.71 -0.41 -11.97
CA THR A 145 -3.06 0.90 -11.97
C THR A 145 -1.57 0.77 -12.26
N THR A 146 -0.95 1.84 -12.74
CA THR A 146 0.50 1.90 -12.92
C THR A 146 1.20 1.86 -11.57
N THR A 147 2.08 0.89 -11.38
CA THR A 147 3.04 0.85 -10.27
C THR A 147 4.41 1.27 -10.76
N CYS A 148 5.31 1.65 -9.85
CA CYS A 148 6.65 2.08 -10.21
C CYS A 148 7.74 1.30 -9.48
N CYS A 149 8.85 1.01 -10.16
CA CYS A 149 10.11 0.62 -9.53
C CYS A 149 11.01 1.86 -9.44
N GLY A 150 11.12 2.44 -8.25
CA GLY A 150 11.70 3.76 -8.10
C GLY A 150 10.89 4.82 -8.88
N TYR A 151 11.51 5.45 -9.89
CA TYR A 151 10.84 6.42 -10.77
C TYR A 151 10.33 5.85 -12.09
N LEU A 152 10.58 4.56 -12.33
CA LEU A 152 10.26 3.91 -13.59
C LEU A 152 8.85 3.32 -13.50
N PRO A 153 7.88 3.83 -14.28
CA PRO A 153 6.57 3.19 -14.36
C PRO A 153 6.71 1.80 -14.97
N LEU A 154 6.03 0.83 -14.39
CA LEU A 154 5.93 -0.54 -14.90
C LEU A 154 4.73 -0.63 -15.84
N ASP A 155 4.89 -1.38 -16.93
CA ASP A 155 3.76 -1.73 -17.79
C ASP A 155 2.93 -2.81 -17.10
N ASN A 156 1.75 -2.42 -16.66
CA ASN A 156 0.79 -3.28 -15.97
C ASN A 156 -0.41 -3.61 -16.86
N THR A 157 -0.31 -3.37 -18.18
CA THR A 157 -1.34 -3.73 -19.15
C THR A 157 -1.68 -5.19 -19.02
N TRP A 158 -2.97 -5.50 -18.90
CA TRP A 158 -3.43 -6.88 -18.77
C TRP A 158 -3.05 -7.70 -19.98
N ASN A 159 -2.45 -8.87 -19.72
CA ASN A 159 -2.07 -9.83 -20.74
C ASN A 159 -2.38 -11.25 -20.28
N SER A 160 -2.98 -12.06 -21.14
CA SER A 160 -3.22 -13.48 -20.87
C SER A 160 -1.95 -14.34 -20.98
N ASP A 161 -0.92 -13.83 -21.66
CA ASP A 161 0.37 -14.49 -21.83
C ASP A 161 1.44 -13.78 -20.99
N TRP A 162 2.30 -14.59 -20.38
CA TRP A 162 3.46 -14.12 -19.63
C TRP A 162 4.71 -14.01 -20.51
N ALA A 163 4.76 -14.75 -21.62
CA ALA A 163 5.92 -14.87 -22.50
C ALA A 163 6.09 -13.68 -23.47
#